data_AF-A0A7Y2ATW3-F1
#
_entry.id   AF-A0A7Y2ATW3-F1
#
_cell.length_a   1.000
_cell.length_b   1.000
_cell.length_c   1.000
_cell.angle_alpha   90.00
_cell.angle_beta   90.00
_cell.angle_gamma   90.00
#
_symmetry.space_group_name_H-M   'P 1'
#
loop_
_entity.id
_entity.type
_entity.pdbx_description
1 polymer ?
#
loop_
_entity_poly.entity_id
_entity_poly.type
_entity_poly.pdbx_seq_one_letter_code
_entity_poly.pdbx_strand_id
1 'polypeptide(L)'
;MSKIADKSSNKTRQRFLIESVALFLMIATPFIFKLHVYLPTDPEATLSIFGYTIDSNGFNNINTYVWFLFSKIIPLYLLIIWFFTCKHWWYHIILIPLCMYAFQLFEVMYSEDDYIDTDNILWLLPVCMVVIPFVYLVRVKLYDKYVHGIDLDAMDAELKYFRDKERQKQDRINRKVEDTPTDNLEAPEKETSRTFGERFQQVQHSLKNLFNFFL
;
A
#
# COMPACT_ATOMS: atom_id res chain seq x y z
N MET A 1 -19.62 -1.43 23.98
CA MET A 1 -19.78 -2.29 22.78
C MET A 1 -20.27 -1.53 21.53
N SER A 2 -21.05 -0.44 21.60
CA SER A 2 -21.57 0.25 20.40
C SER A 2 -20.53 0.98 19.53
N LYS A 3 -19.50 1.59 20.12
CA LYS A 3 -18.46 2.35 19.37
C LYS A 3 -17.59 1.51 18.43
N ILE A 4 -17.48 0.20 18.67
CA ILE A 4 -16.61 -0.70 17.87
C ILE A 4 -17.32 -1.11 16.57
N ALA A 5 -18.65 -1.30 16.63
CA ALA A 5 -19.45 -1.66 15.45
C ALA A 5 -19.55 -0.49 14.44
N ASP A 6 -19.67 0.74 14.91
CA ASP A 6 -19.80 1.94 14.06
C ASP A 6 -18.48 2.29 13.32
N LYS A 7 -17.32 2.08 13.96
CA LYS A 7 -16.00 2.31 13.32
C LYS A 7 -15.72 1.32 12.17
N SER A 8 -16.22 0.09 12.27
CA SER A 8 -16.08 -0.94 11.22
C SER A 8 -16.89 -0.61 9.96
N SER A 9 -18.15 -0.18 10.13
CA SER A 9 -19.05 0.18 9.03
C SER A 9 -18.49 1.34 8.18
N ASN A 10 -17.96 2.38 8.84
CA ASN A 10 -17.41 3.55 8.15
C ASN A 10 -16.16 3.23 7.31
N LYS A 11 -15.26 2.34 7.80
CA LYS A 11 -14.08 1.90 7.04
C LYS A 11 -14.48 1.14 5.77
N THR A 12 -15.51 0.30 5.84
CA THR A 12 -16.01 -0.48 4.71
C THR A 12 -16.63 0.43 3.64
N ARG A 13 -17.45 1.42 4.03
CA ARG A 13 -18.06 2.38 3.10
C ARG A 13 -17.01 3.23 2.38
N GLN A 14 -15.97 3.68 3.07
CA GLN A 14 -14.88 4.46 2.46
C GLN A 14 -14.09 3.64 1.43
N ARG A 15 -13.85 2.35 1.67
CA ARG A 15 -13.19 1.45 0.71
C ARG A 15 -13.99 1.35 -0.59
N PHE A 16 -15.30 1.12 -0.49
CA PHE A 16 -16.17 1.07 -1.66
C PHE A 16 -16.25 2.40 -2.43
N LEU A 17 -16.22 3.54 -1.72
CA LEU A 17 -16.17 4.85 -2.38
C LEU A 17 -14.87 5.05 -3.17
N ILE A 18 -13.72 4.67 -2.60
CA ILE A 18 -12.42 4.78 -3.28
C ILE A 18 -12.38 3.88 -4.51
N GLU A 19 -12.84 2.63 -4.39
CA GLU A 19 -12.91 1.67 -5.51
C GLU A 19 -13.87 2.16 -6.60
N SER A 20 -15.02 2.73 -6.24
CA SER A 20 -15.98 3.29 -7.18
C SER A 20 -15.45 4.52 -7.91
N VAL A 21 -14.76 5.43 -7.20
CA VAL A 21 -14.12 6.62 -7.80
C VAL A 21 -13.01 6.20 -8.76
N ALA A 22 -12.16 5.25 -8.37
CA ALA A 22 -11.11 4.72 -9.23
C ALA A 22 -11.66 4.11 -10.53
N LEU A 23 -12.75 3.35 -10.45
CA LEU A 23 -13.39 2.73 -11.60
C LEU A 23 -14.05 3.78 -12.52
N PHE A 24 -14.72 4.77 -11.95
CA PHE A 24 -15.26 5.91 -12.71
C PHE A 24 -14.14 6.65 -13.46
N LEU A 25 -13.02 6.89 -12.78
CA LEU A 25 -11.82 7.52 -13.33
C LEU A 25 -11.18 6.72 -14.47
N MET A 26 -11.23 5.38 -14.42
CA MET A 26 -10.80 4.53 -15.53
C MET A 26 -11.76 4.63 -16.73
N ILE A 27 -13.07 4.64 -16.51
CA ILE A 27 -14.07 4.78 -17.58
C ILE A 27 -13.99 6.17 -18.23
N ALA A 28 -13.61 7.20 -17.48
CA ALA A 28 -13.43 8.55 -17.99
C ALA A 28 -12.21 8.70 -18.93
N THR A 29 -11.27 7.75 -18.92
CA THR A 29 -10.01 7.78 -19.68
C THR A 29 -10.18 8.17 -21.17
N PRO A 30 -11.01 7.51 -21.99
CA PRO A 30 -11.19 7.89 -23.39
C PRO A 30 -11.72 9.32 -23.58
N PHE A 31 -12.53 9.83 -22.64
CA PHE A 31 -13.01 11.20 -22.68
C PHE A 31 -11.89 12.20 -22.36
N ILE A 32 -11.05 11.87 -21.38
CA ILE A 32 -9.86 12.67 -21.04
C ILE A 32 -8.90 12.71 -22.23
N PHE A 33 -8.67 11.58 -22.90
CA PHE A 33 -7.83 11.53 -24.10
C PHE A 33 -8.38 12.47 -25.18
N LYS A 34 -9.69 12.43 -25.44
CA LYS A 34 -10.31 13.22 -26.50
C LYS A 34 -10.30 14.73 -26.24
N LEU A 35 -9.96 15.17 -25.03
CA LEU A 35 -9.88 16.59 -24.69
C LEU A 35 -8.87 17.34 -25.56
N HIS A 36 -7.82 16.68 -26.07
CA HIS A 36 -6.85 17.32 -26.96
C HIS A 36 -7.52 17.89 -28.22
N VAL A 37 -8.63 17.32 -28.70
CA VAL A 37 -9.31 17.73 -29.95
C VAL A 37 -9.92 19.13 -29.86
N TYR A 38 -10.26 19.56 -28.64
CA TYR A 38 -10.84 20.89 -28.42
C TYR A 38 -9.79 22.00 -28.39
N LEU A 39 -8.51 21.65 -28.48
CA LEU A 39 -7.42 22.63 -28.53
C LEU A 39 -7.23 23.14 -29.95
N PRO A 40 -6.91 24.43 -30.12
CA PRO A 40 -6.66 25.02 -31.43
C PRO A 40 -5.53 24.26 -32.16
N THR A 41 -5.74 24.05 -33.46
CA THR A 41 -4.77 23.43 -34.37
C THR A 41 -3.94 24.48 -35.09
N ASP A 42 -4.08 25.76 -34.73
CA ASP A 42 -3.30 26.84 -35.34
C ASP A 42 -1.86 26.82 -34.79
N PRO A 43 -0.83 26.93 -35.65
CA PRO A 43 0.58 26.84 -35.24
C PRO A 43 1.03 27.94 -34.27
N GLU A 44 0.38 29.11 -34.31
CA GLU A 44 0.69 30.26 -33.45
C GLU A 44 -0.32 30.47 -32.31
N ALA A 45 -1.32 29.60 -32.17
CA ALA A 45 -2.19 29.67 -31.02
C ALA A 45 -1.35 29.42 -29.76
N THR A 46 -1.52 30.25 -28.74
CA THR A 46 -0.93 30.06 -27.41
C THR A 46 -2.06 29.74 -26.44
N LEU A 47 -1.92 28.68 -25.66
CA LEU A 47 -2.93 28.30 -24.68
C LEU A 47 -2.58 28.93 -23.33
N SER A 48 -3.34 29.97 -22.97
CA SER A 48 -3.31 30.49 -21.60
C SER A 48 -4.21 29.62 -20.72
N ILE A 49 -3.64 28.63 -20.06
CA ILE A 49 -4.36 27.83 -19.05
C ILE A 49 -3.95 28.36 -17.68
N PHE A 50 -4.92 28.89 -16.93
CA PHE A 50 -4.75 29.23 -15.51
C PHE A 50 -3.53 30.12 -15.20
N GLY A 51 -3.16 31.03 -16.12
CA GLY A 51 -2.05 31.98 -15.95
C GLY A 51 -0.70 31.53 -16.51
N TYR A 52 -0.61 30.32 -17.09
CA TYR A 52 0.56 29.84 -17.82
C TYR A 52 0.28 29.83 -19.32
N THR A 53 1.19 30.39 -20.12
CA THR A 53 1.18 30.29 -21.57
C THR A 53 1.92 29.02 -21.98
N ILE A 54 1.18 28.04 -22.46
CA ILE A 54 1.74 26.82 -23.03
C ILE A 54 1.84 27.02 -24.53
N ASP A 55 3.08 27.12 -25.00
CA ASP A 55 3.40 27.16 -26.43
C ASP A 55 3.55 25.74 -26.98
N SER A 56 3.68 25.60 -28.30
CA SER A 56 3.74 24.30 -28.96
C SER A 56 5.01 23.48 -28.66
N ASN A 57 5.97 24.05 -27.91
CA ASN A 57 7.18 23.38 -27.37
C ASN A 57 7.87 22.42 -28.36
N GLY A 58 8.20 22.93 -29.56
CA GLY A 58 8.87 22.16 -30.62
C GLY A 58 7.95 21.28 -31.48
N PHE A 59 6.63 21.29 -31.25
CA PHE A 59 5.66 20.57 -32.09
C PHE A 59 4.98 21.50 -33.09
N ASN A 60 4.54 20.92 -34.21
CA ASN A 60 3.84 21.65 -35.27
C ASN A 60 2.62 22.45 -34.78
N ASN A 61 1.87 21.92 -33.80
CA ASN A 61 0.68 22.54 -33.22
C ASN A 61 0.54 22.12 -31.75
N ILE A 62 -0.11 22.95 -30.92
CA ILE A 62 -0.36 22.57 -29.51
C ILE A 62 -1.24 21.32 -29.39
N ASN A 63 -2.19 21.13 -30.30
CA ASN A 63 -3.02 19.93 -30.35
C ASN A 63 -2.16 18.64 -30.38
N THR A 64 -1.14 18.63 -31.24
CA THR A 64 -0.22 17.50 -31.41
C THR A 64 0.66 17.31 -30.17
N TYR A 65 1.16 18.40 -29.58
CA TYR A 65 1.91 18.35 -28.33
C TYR A 65 1.08 17.72 -27.19
N VAL A 66 -0.16 18.20 -26.99
CA VAL A 66 -1.04 17.70 -25.93
C VAL A 66 -1.49 16.26 -26.20
N TRP A 67 -1.77 15.89 -27.45
CA TRP A 67 -2.04 14.50 -27.81
C TRP A 67 -0.86 13.59 -27.47
N PHE A 68 0.36 14.01 -27.82
CA PHE A 68 1.59 13.25 -27.52
C PHE A 68 1.84 13.16 -26.01
N LEU A 69 1.56 14.22 -25.26
CA LEU A 69 1.66 14.25 -23.80
C LEU A 69 0.62 13.33 -23.15
N PHE A 70 -0.63 13.40 -23.60
CA PHE A 70 -1.72 12.53 -23.14
C PHE A 70 -1.47 11.06 -23.42
N SER A 71 -0.81 10.73 -24.54
CA SER A 71 -0.40 9.35 -24.84
C SER A 71 0.53 8.74 -23.78
N LYS A 72 1.24 9.55 -23.00
CA LYS A 72 2.13 9.12 -21.90
C LYS A 72 1.49 9.29 -20.53
N ILE A 73 0.81 10.41 -20.30
CA ILE A 73 0.12 10.72 -19.05
C ILE A 73 -0.97 9.69 -18.75
N ILE A 74 -1.76 9.30 -19.75
CA ILE A 74 -2.90 8.42 -19.52
C ILE A 74 -2.48 7.02 -19.08
N PRO A 75 -1.55 6.33 -19.79
CA PRO A 75 -1.00 5.06 -19.31
C PRO A 75 -0.40 5.18 -17.91
N LEU A 76 0.36 6.24 -17.62
CA LEU A 76 0.95 6.48 -16.30
C LEU A 76 -0.13 6.60 -15.22
N TYR A 77 -1.14 7.44 -15.44
CA TYR A 77 -2.27 7.62 -14.53
C TYR A 77 -3.03 6.30 -14.29
N LEU A 78 -3.25 5.53 -15.34
CA LEU A 78 -3.95 4.24 -15.25
C LEU A 78 -3.13 3.23 -14.43
N LEU A 79 -1.80 3.20 -14.62
CA LEU A 79 -0.88 2.38 -13.83
C LEU A 79 -0.83 2.83 -12.37
N ILE A 80 -0.92 4.12 -12.07
CA ILE A 80 -1.00 4.63 -10.68
C ILE A 80 -2.28 4.14 -10.00
N ILE A 81 -3.43 4.30 -10.65
CA ILE A 81 -4.72 3.82 -10.11
C ILE A 81 -4.65 2.32 -9.89
N TRP A 82 -4.15 1.58 -10.87
CA TRP A 82 -4.04 0.13 -10.79
C TRP A 82 -3.07 -0.29 -9.67
N PHE A 83 -1.94 0.40 -9.53
CA PHE A 83 -0.96 0.18 -8.47
C PHE A 83 -1.57 0.37 -7.08
N PHE A 84 -2.36 1.42 -6.86
CA PHE A 84 -3.04 1.64 -5.57
C PHE A 84 -4.17 0.66 -5.28
N THR A 85 -4.81 0.13 -6.32
CA THR A 85 -5.91 -0.83 -6.19
C THR A 85 -5.40 -2.27 -5.99
N CYS A 86 -4.21 -2.58 -6.50
CA CYS A 86 -3.56 -3.88 -6.37
C CYS A 86 -3.09 -4.19 -4.93
N LYS A 87 -3.58 -5.29 -4.36
CA LYS A 87 -3.17 -5.79 -3.03
C LYS A 87 -2.17 -6.96 -3.10
N HIS A 88 -1.84 -7.40 -4.31
CA HIS A 88 -1.08 -8.62 -4.56
C HIS A 88 0.43 -8.35 -4.58
N TRP A 89 1.24 -9.36 -4.24
CA TRP A 89 2.70 -9.23 -4.15
C TRP A 89 3.41 -8.91 -5.48
N TRP A 90 2.83 -9.30 -6.62
CA TRP A 90 3.35 -9.01 -7.97
C TRP A 90 3.22 -7.54 -8.41
N TYR A 91 2.68 -6.66 -7.57
CA TYR A 91 2.51 -5.24 -7.88
C TYR A 91 3.84 -4.54 -8.23
N HIS A 92 4.97 -5.11 -7.79
CA HIS A 92 6.32 -4.69 -8.15
C HIS A 92 6.55 -4.66 -9.67
N ILE A 93 5.87 -5.52 -10.45
CA ILE A 93 5.99 -5.54 -11.91
C ILE A 93 5.36 -4.28 -12.52
N ILE A 94 4.25 -3.77 -11.97
CA ILE A 94 3.56 -2.55 -12.42
C ILE A 94 4.43 -1.31 -12.16
N LEU A 95 5.31 -1.36 -11.17
CA LEU A 95 6.21 -0.27 -10.82
C LEU A 95 7.23 0.01 -11.94
N ILE A 96 7.66 -1.01 -12.67
CA ILE A 96 8.68 -0.86 -13.73
C ILE A 96 8.11 0.00 -14.89
N PRO A 97 6.95 -0.32 -15.50
CA PRO A 97 6.30 0.56 -16.46
C PRO A 97 5.96 1.93 -15.88
N LEU A 98 5.55 2.02 -14.62
CA LEU A 98 5.23 3.30 -13.98
C LEU A 98 6.44 4.25 -13.98
N CYS A 99 7.61 3.76 -13.57
CA CYS A 99 8.85 4.52 -13.65
C CYS A 99 9.18 4.92 -15.08
N MET A 100 9.05 3.97 -16.01
CA MET A 100 9.41 4.18 -17.41
C MET A 100 8.57 5.29 -18.05
N TYR A 101 7.25 5.28 -17.88
CA TYR A 101 6.39 6.37 -18.37
C TYR A 101 6.67 7.70 -17.65
N ALA A 102 7.02 7.68 -16.36
CA ALA A 102 7.35 8.90 -15.63
C ALA A 102 8.61 9.57 -16.19
N PHE A 103 9.61 8.76 -16.58
CA PHE A 103 10.81 9.26 -17.26
C PHE A 103 10.51 9.82 -18.63
N GLN A 104 9.75 9.10 -19.45
CA GLN A 104 9.37 9.57 -20.78
C GLN A 104 8.55 10.86 -20.74
N LEU A 105 7.74 11.07 -19.70
CA LEU A 105 6.99 12.30 -19.52
C LEU A 105 7.93 13.45 -19.15
N PHE A 106 8.89 13.22 -18.25
CA PHE A 106 9.87 14.23 -17.86
C PHE A 106 10.72 14.68 -19.06
N GLU A 107 11.14 13.74 -19.90
CA GLU A 107 11.88 14.03 -21.14
C GLU A 107 11.10 14.96 -22.08
N VAL A 108 9.81 14.70 -22.28
CA VAL A 108 8.94 15.54 -23.13
C VAL A 108 8.73 16.95 -22.57
N MET A 109 8.81 17.13 -21.25
CA MET A 109 8.64 18.43 -20.61
C MET A 109 9.91 19.28 -20.63
N TYR A 110 11.08 18.65 -20.75
CA TYR A 110 12.39 19.33 -20.63
C TYR A 110 13.17 19.43 -21.95
N SER A 111 12.87 18.58 -22.94
CA SER A 111 13.43 18.75 -24.28
C SER A 111 12.83 20.01 -24.93
N GLU A 112 13.59 21.10 -24.91
CA GLU A 112 13.30 22.34 -25.65
C GLU A 112 13.71 22.25 -27.14
N ASP A 113 14.44 21.19 -27.53
CA ASP A 113 14.99 21.04 -28.88
C ASP A 113 14.15 20.10 -29.76
N ASP A 114 13.94 20.51 -31.02
CA ASP A 114 13.27 19.74 -32.09
C ASP A 114 14.02 18.44 -32.44
N TYR A 115 15.28 18.30 -32.00
CA TYR A 115 16.12 17.14 -32.21
C TYR A 115 16.27 16.34 -30.92
N ILE A 116 15.38 15.36 -30.75
CA ILE A 116 15.52 14.26 -29.80
C ILE A 116 16.63 13.35 -30.30
N ASP A 117 17.89 13.74 -30.13
CA ASP A 117 19.03 12.82 -30.01
C ASP A 117 20.32 13.64 -29.99
N THR A 118 20.96 13.72 -28.83
CA THR A 118 22.39 13.33 -28.59
C THR A 118 22.85 13.86 -27.22
N ASP A 119 22.41 15.07 -26.79
CA ASP A 119 22.96 15.72 -25.58
C ASP A 119 22.04 15.66 -24.33
N ASN A 120 20.74 15.46 -24.50
CA ASN A 120 19.77 15.40 -23.38
C ASN A 120 19.87 14.12 -22.54
N ILE A 121 20.42 13.02 -23.08
CA ILE A 121 20.50 11.73 -22.37
C ILE A 121 21.37 11.82 -21.11
N LEU A 122 22.41 12.67 -21.14
CA LEU A 122 23.33 12.86 -20.02
C LEU A 122 22.69 13.72 -18.91
N TRP A 123 21.83 14.68 -19.29
CA TRP A 123 21.05 15.51 -18.38
C TRP A 123 19.88 14.76 -17.73
N LEU A 124 19.43 13.65 -18.35
CA LEU A 124 18.40 12.76 -17.81
C LEU A 124 18.92 11.86 -16.69
N LEU A 125 20.22 11.58 -16.65
CA LEU A 125 20.85 10.64 -15.71
C LEU A 125 20.70 11.06 -14.22
N PRO A 126 20.92 12.33 -13.83
CA PRO A 126 20.65 12.82 -12.47
C PRO A 126 19.19 12.68 -12.05
N VAL A 127 18.26 12.89 -12.99
CA VAL A 127 16.83 12.73 -12.73
C VAL A 127 16.51 11.25 -12.51
N CYS A 128 17.12 10.36 -13.28
CA CYS A 128 17.06 8.91 -13.07
C CYS A 128 17.56 8.50 -11.68
N MET A 129 18.69 9.09 -11.24
CA MET A 129 19.24 8.89 -9.90
C MET A 129 18.28 9.30 -8.77
N VAL A 130 17.37 10.26 -9.00
CA VAL A 130 16.39 10.73 -7.99
C VAL A 130 15.07 9.96 -8.07
N VAL A 131 14.55 9.68 -9.26
CA VAL A 131 13.26 9.02 -9.45
C VAL A 131 13.32 7.55 -9.01
N ILE A 132 14.43 6.84 -9.25
CA ILE A 132 14.61 5.45 -8.80
C ILE A 132 14.45 5.31 -7.27
N PRO A 133 15.21 6.05 -6.42
CA PRO A 133 15.04 5.96 -4.98
C PRO A 133 13.71 6.57 -4.52
N PHE A 134 13.19 7.61 -5.16
CA PHE A 134 11.86 8.14 -4.85
C PHE A 134 10.79 7.06 -4.99
N VAL A 135 10.80 6.33 -6.10
CA VAL A 135 9.87 5.23 -6.34
C VAL A 135 10.10 4.07 -5.36
N TYR A 136 11.34 3.78 -5.01
CA TYR A 136 11.65 2.79 -3.96
C TYR A 136 11.15 3.22 -2.57
N LEU A 137 11.24 4.51 -2.22
CA LEU A 137 10.71 5.05 -0.96
C LEU A 137 9.19 4.99 -0.91
N VAL A 138 8.51 5.28 -2.02
CA VAL A 138 7.05 5.08 -2.14
C VAL A 138 6.72 3.62 -1.84
N ARG A 139 7.50 2.65 -2.33
CA ARG A 139 7.33 1.22 -2.02
C ARG A 139 7.55 0.90 -0.54
N VAL A 140 8.60 1.43 0.09
CA VAL A 140 8.83 1.21 1.53
C VAL A 140 7.65 1.74 2.35
N LYS A 141 7.18 2.96 2.07
CA LYS A 141 6.02 3.54 2.75
C LYS A 141 4.71 2.82 2.44
N LEU A 142 4.55 2.27 1.24
CA LEU A 142 3.38 1.48 0.88
C LEU A 142 3.40 0.11 1.57
N TYR A 143 4.53 -0.59 1.57
CA TYR A 143 4.68 -1.88 2.25
C TYR A 143 4.43 -1.73 3.76
N ASP A 144 4.99 -0.68 4.35
CA ASP A 144 4.80 -0.40 5.77
C ASP A 144 3.31 -0.15 6.12
N LYS A 145 2.57 0.52 5.24
CA LYS A 145 1.15 0.82 5.45
C LYS A 145 0.19 -0.32 5.08
N TYR A 146 0.49 -1.13 4.06
CA TYR A 146 -0.41 -2.15 3.53
C TYR A 146 -0.11 -3.56 4.05
N VAL A 147 1.15 -3.88 4.39
CA VAL A 147 1.52 -5.21 4.90
C VAL A 147 1.44 -5.26 6.43
N HIS A 148 1.75 -4.18 7.15
CA HIS A 148 1.48 -4.10 8.60
C HIS A 148 0.06 -3.59 8.95
N GLY A 149 -0.74 -3.23 7.93
CA GLY A 149 -2.08 -2.65 8.10
C GLY A 149 -3.17 -3.61 8.60
N ILE A 150 -2.84 -4.89 8.81
CA ILE A 150 -3.72 -5.87 9.46
C ILE A 150 -3.18 -6.29 10.83
N ASP A 151 -1.89 -6.07 11.15
CA ASP A 151 -1.31 -6.70 12.32
C ASP A 151 -0.90 -5.74 13.44
N LEU A 152 -0.66 -4.43 13.24
CA LEU A 152 -0.35 -3.57 14.40
C LEU A 152 -1.58 -3.29 15.28
N ASP A 153 -2.70 -2.87 14.69
CA ASP A 153 -3.95 -2.65 15.43
C ASP A 153 -4.56 -3.97 15.94
N ALA A 154 -4.37 -5.08 15.20
CA ALA A 154 -4.85 -6.40 15.62
C ALA A 154 -3.96 -7.02 16.69
N MET A 155 -2.64 -6.93 16.57
CA MET A 155 -1.69 -7.36 17.59
C MET A 155 -1.82 -6.51 18.85
N ASP A 156 -2.05 -5.19 18.75
CA ASP A 156 -2.37 -4.37 19.92
C ASP A 156 -3.70 -4.78 20.57
N ALA A 157 -4.69 -5.18 19.78
CA ALA A 157 -5.96 -5.70 20.30
C ALA A 157 -5.79 -7.08 20.95
N GLU A 158 -4.99 -7.96 20.36
CA GLU A 158 -4.64 -9.27 20.92
C GLU A 158 -3.80 -9.11 22.19
N LEU A 159 -2.80 -8.23 22.20
CA LEU A 159 -1.95 -7.95 23.36
C LEU A 159 -2.78 -7.37 24.51
N LYS A 160 -3.72 -6.47 24.23
CA LYS A 160 -4.68 -5.98 25.24
C LYS A 160 -5.59 -7.08 25.76
N TYR A 161 -6.11 -7.93 24.88
CA TYR A 161 -6.93 -9.08 25.28
C TYR A 161 -6.19 -10.04 26.20
N PHE A 162 -4.94 -10.39 25.90
CA PHE A 162 -4.11 -11.22 26.76
C PHE A 162 -3.81 -10.54 28.10
N ARG A 163 -3.41 -9.27 28.09
CA ARG A 163 -3.12 -8.49 29.31
C ARG A 163 -4.33 -8.39 30.25
N ASP A 164 -5.53 -8.14 29.71
CA ASP A 164 -6.75 -8.03 30.50
C ASP A 164 -7.18 -9.40 31.07
N LYS A 165 -6.97 -10.48 30.32
CA LYS A 165 -7.20 -11.86 30.79
C LYS A 165 -6.25 -12.26 31.91
N GLU A 166 -4.98 -11.85 31.84
CA GLU A 166 -4.01 -12.04 32.93
C GLU A 166 -4.40 -11.25 34.17
N ARG A 167 -4.82 -9.99 34.01
CA ARG A 167 -5.31 -9.15 35.11
C ARG A 167 -6.48 -9.80 35.84
N GLN A 168 -7.46 -10.33 35.09
CA GLN A 168 -8.61 -11.04 35.67
C GLN A 168 -8.21 -12.33 36.40
N LYS A 169 -7.22 -13.06 35.88
CA LYS A 169 -6.66 -14.23 36.58
C LYS A 169 -5.99 -13.82 37.89
N GLN A 170 -5.20 -12.74 37.86
CA GLN A 170 -4.53 -12.22 39.04
C GLN A 170 -5.53 -11.72 40.10
N ASP A 171 -6.58 -11.00 39.69
CA ASP A 171 -7.63 -10.51 40.59
C ASP A 171 -8.43 -11.66 41.21
N ARG A 172 -8.68 -12.74 40.44
CA ARG A 172 -9.33 -13.96 40.96
C ARG A 172 -8.44 -14.68 41.98
N ILE A 173 -7.13 -14.73 41.75
CA ILE A 173 -6.18 -15.32 42.70
C ILE A 173 -6.14 -14.49 43.99
N ASN A 174 -5.99 -13.16 43.88
CA ASN A 174 -5.98 -12.26 45.03
C ASN A 174 -7.25 -12.36 45.87
N ARG A 175 -8.43 -12.37 45.24
CA ARG A 175 -9.70 -12.54 45.96
C ARG A 175 -9.79 -13.88 46.70
N LYS A 176 -9.28 -14.95 46.08
CA LYS A 176 -9.23 -16.28 46.70
C LYS A 176 -8.29 -16.31 47.91
N VAL A 177 -7.18 -15.56 47.87
CA VAL A 177 -6.24 -15.41 49.00
C VAL A 177 -6.87 -14.58 50.12
N GLU A 178 -7.67 -13.57 49.79
CA GLU A 178 -8.34 -12.68 50.76
C GLU A 178 -9.52 -13.36 51.48
N ASP A 179 -10.23 -14.29 50.81
CA ASP A 179 -11.33 -15.09 51.39
C ASP A 179 -10.84 -16.36 52.14
N THR A 180 -9.54 -16.68 52.10
CA THR A 180 -9.00 -17.87 52.80
C THR A 180 -8.59 -17.47 54.23
N PRO A 181 -9.17 -18.06 55.30
CA PRO A 181 -8.68 -17.86 56.66
C PRO A 181 -7.20 -18.29 56.74
N THR A 182 -6.38 -17.50 57.43
CA THR A 182 -4.91 -17.53 57.50
C THR A 182 -4.24 -18.84 57.99
N ASP A 183 -4.90 -19.99 57.92
CA ASP A 183 -4.38 -21.25 58.48
C ASP A 183 -3.91 -22.27 57.42
N ASN A 184 -4.09 -22.05 56.11
CA ASN A 184 -3.66 -23.04 55.11
C ASN A 184 -3.11 -22.39 53.84
N LEU A 185 -1.89 -21.85 53.91
CA LEU A 185 -1.07 -21.54 52.73
C LEU A 185 -0.17 -22.73 52.40
N GLU A 186 -0.71 -23.73 51.69
CA GLU A 186 0.13 -24.64 50.90
C GLU A 186 0.23 -24.11 49.46
N ALA A 187 1.47 -23.82 49.04
CA ALA A 187 1.79 -23.31 47.71
C ALA A 187 1.29 -24.24 46.58
N PRO A 188 0.76 -23.71 45.46
CA PRO A 188 0.18 -24.51 44.38
C PRO A 188 1.25 -25.07 43.42
N GLU A 189 2.33 -25.65 43.94
CA GLU A 189 3.53 -25.99 43.14
C GLU A 189 3.52 -27.43 42.59
N LYS A 190 2.58 -28.28 43.03
CA LYS A 190 2.60 -29.73 42.71
C LYS A 190 1.70 -30.16 41.55
N GLU A 191 0.71 -29.36 41.13
CA GLU A 191 -0.18 -29.73 40.01
C GLU A 191 0.36 -29.28 38.64
N THR A 192 1.01 -28.11 38.57
CA THR A 192 1.48 -27.51 37.32
C THR A 192 2.67 -28.28 36.74
N SER A 193 3.57 -28.78 37.59
CA SER A 193 4.73 -29.58 37.19
C SER A 193 4.33 -30.98 36.70
N ARG A 194 3.32 -31.60 37.30
CA ARG A 194 2.79 -32.91 36.89
C ARG A 194 2.08 -32.85 35.54
N THR A 195 1.19 -31.88 35.36
CA THR A 195 0.48 -31.68 34.09
C THR A 195 1.41 -31.35 32.93
N PHE A 196 2.48 -30.57 33.15
CA PHE A 196 3.45 -30.25 32.10
C PHE A 196 4.22 -31.48 31.62
N GLY A 197 4.65 -32.36 32.54
CA GLY A 197 5.35 -33.60 32.22
C GLY A 197 4.49 -34.58 31.42
N GLU A 198 3.22 -34.72 31.78
CA GLU A 198 2.27 -35.59 31.07
C GLU A 198 2.03 -35.12 29.62
N ARG A 199 1.86 -33.80 29.40
CA ARG A 199 1.69 -33.26 28.04
C ARG A 199 2.95 -33.39 27.20
N PHE A 200 4.12 -33.26 27.80
CA PHE A 200 5.39 -33.43 27.10
C PHE A 200 5.60 -34.88 26.63
N GLN A 201 5.31 -35.86 27.49
CA GLN A 201 5.37 -37.27 27.11
C GLN A 201 4.37 -37.61 25.99
N GLN A 202 3.17 -37.03 26.04
CA GLN A 202 2.17 -37.23 24.99
C GLN A 202 2.60 -36.65 23.63
N VAL A 203 3.22 -35.46 23.62
CA VAL A 203 3.78 -34.84 22.41
C VAL A 203 4.93 -35.68 21.85
N GLN A 204 5.83 -36.17 22.70
CA GLN A 204 6.94 -37.02 22.28
C GLN A 204 6.46 -38.33 21.66
N HIS A 205 5.43 -38.96 22.23
CA HIS A 205 4.82 -40.17 21.66
C HIS A 205 4.13 -39.89 20.32
N SER A 206 3.42 -38.76 20.20
CA SER A 206 2.76 -38.39 18.96
C SER A 206 3.77 -38.08 17.84
N LEU A 207 4.91 -37.46 18.17
CA LEU A 207 6.01 -37.20 17.23
C LEU A 207 6.70 -38.49 16.79
N LYS A 208 6.92 -39.45 17.70
CA LYS A 208 7.48 -40.77 17.35
C LYS A 208 6.59 -41.54 16.37
N ASN A 209 5.27 -41.52 16.57
CA ASN A 209 4.34 -42.18 15.64
C ASN A 209 4.31 -41.50 14.26
N LEU A 210 4.48 -40.18 14.21
CA LEU A 210 4.52 -39.41 12.96
C LEU A 210 5.82 -39.67 12.18
N PHE A 211 6.96 -39.81 12.88
CA PHE A 211 8.24 -40.18 12.27
C PHE A 211 8.24 -41.63 11.74
N ASN A 212 7.60 -42.57 12.43
CA ASN A 212 7.49 -43.97 11.97
C ASN A 212 6.51 -44.16 10.81
N PHE A 213 5.70 -43.15 10.47
CA PHE A 213 4.78 -43.17 9.32
C PHE A 213 5.43 -42.62 8.04
N PHE A 214 6.55 -41.89 8.16
CA PHE A 214 7.20 -41.20 7.05
C PHE A 214 8.48 -41.91 6.55
N LEU A 215 8.78 -43.11 7.06
CA LEU A 215 9.90 -43.97 6.69
C LEU A 215 9.38 -45.36 6.31
#